data_AF-A0AAI8GA77-F1
#
_entry.id   AF-A0AAI8GA77-F1
#
_cell.length_a   1.000
_cell.length_b   1.000
_cell.length_c   1.000
_cell.angle_alpha   90.00
_cell.angle_beta   90.00
_cell.angle_gamma   90.00
#
_symmetry.space_group_name_H-M   'P 1'
#
loop_
_entity.id
_entity.type
_entity.pdbx_description
1 polymer ?
#
loop_
_entity_poly.entity_id
_entity_poly.type
_entity_poly.pdbx_seq_one_letter_code
_entity_poly.pdbx_strand_id
1 'polypeptide(L)'
;MKKIILLCLVAFGMNAQTTQTINSKLKLTNVPVGTSNDSILVRGADKIVKKLPKSALFATVPTPNIQQVTSAGNITSNSISFTDNQSRTSNINSGQLVVFDASNNTSGIYKNDGLAFNKTTGTYNLQPEANGTAGNYTINIPSANGTLALKENTVGDFINDGATTMAPSQNAVFDALANKVSKTGNESIAGEKNFTNVAYFSSPSGSQHSNITLMADPFGFGFAASHDYPIIGNKNNNFSFASGKPSAMSYAASLDAKGLTANRSYAFPNQSGTVALSDNTVNLSGNQTIGGIKTFTGGIYSNNQINSPNGYKFYDYANDKELEFIGYDGGFRFLYGGLPALSFSSNEGFGLNNASGQQFFLNTSNVTTNKEQKFINSNGSIPVIRLTAPTSSIDTGVVGEMYVDNNFLYYCYSPDRWRRVATDSNWNIDE
;
A
#
# COMPACT_ATOMS: atom_id res chain seq x y z
N MET A 1 -78.94 58.24 -132.97
CA MET A 1 -77.57 58.59 -132.54
C MET A 1 -77.58 59.03 -131.08
N LYS A 2 -76.71 58.44 -130.26
CA LYS A 2 -76.07 58.98 -129.04
C LYS A 2 -76.94 59.42 -127.83
N LYS A 3 -77.07 58.47 -126.90
CA LYS A 3 -76.99 58.54 -125.41
C LYS A 3 -78.06 59.32 -124.59
N ILE A 4 -79.12 58.58 -124.25
CA ILE A 4 -79.90 58.46 -122.98
C ILE A 4 -79.30 59.26 -121.80
N ILE A 5 -79.91 60.31 -121.22
CA ILE A 5 -81.17 60.50 -120.44
C ILE A 5 -81.05 60.10 -118.95
N LEU A 6 -81.59 61.01 -118.08
CA LEU A 6 -81.96 60.94 -116.64
C LEU A 6 -80.91 61.50 -115.66
N LEU A 7 -80.92 62.78 -115.24
CA LEU A 7 -81.97 63.61 -114.57
C LEU A 7 -82.43 62.94 -113.26
N CYS A 8 -82.14 63.42 -112.05
CA CYS A 8 -82.70 64.59 -111.36
C CYS A 8 -81.84 64.87 -110.11
N LEU A 9 -81.43 66.13 -109.84
CA LEU A 9 -82.04 67.03 -108.83
C LEU A 9 -82.24 66.33 -107.47
N VAL A 10 -81.70 66.82 -106.35
CA VAL A 10 -82.11 68.09 -105.72
C VAL A 10 -81.00 68.64 -104.82
N ALA A 11 -80.69 69.92 -104.99
CA ALA A 11 -80.06 70.76 -103.97
C ALA A 11 -81.14 71.24 -102.98
N PHE A 12 -80.94 71.06 -101.67
CA PHE A 12 -81.46 71.96 -100.63
C PHE A 12 -80.58 71.83 -99.38
N GLY A 13 -80.06 72.97 -98.90
CA GLY A 13 -79.64 73.08 -97.51
C GLY A 13 -80.88 73.01 -96.62
N MET A 14 -80.87 72.14 -95.63
CA MET A 14 -81.81 72.19 -94.50
C MET A 14 -81.14 71.56 -93.29
N ASN A 15 -81.10 72.35 -92.22
CA ASN A 15 -80.78 71.97 -90.86
C ASN A 15 -81.92 71.07 -90.35
N ALA A 16 -81.83 69.76 -90.57
CA ALA A 16 -82.67 68.75 -89.93
C ALA A 16 -82.00 67.38 -90.10
N GLN A 17 -81.58 66.79 -88.98
CA GLN A 17 -81.09 65.41 -88.90
C GLN A 17 -82.27 64.47 -89.23
N THR A 18 -82.41 64.06 -90.48
CA THR A 18 -83.41 63.06 -90.87
C THR A 18 -82.80 61.66 -90.75
N THR A 19 -83.36 60.88 -89.85
CA THR A 19 -83.02 59.45 -89.69
C THR A 19 -83.46 58.71 -90.95
N GLN A 20 -82.49 58.24 -91.75
CA GLN A 20 -82.77 57.36 -92.88
C GLN A 20 -82.75 55.90 -92.42
N THR A 21 -83.90 55.23 -92.49
CA THR A 21 -84.03 53.82 -92.13
C THR A 21 -83.73 52.94 -93.35
N ILE A 22 -82.63 52.18 -93.29
CA ILE A 22 -82.28 51.19 -94.30
C ILE A 22 -82.89 49.84 -93.89
N ASN A 23 -84.00 49.45 -94.53
CA ASN A 23 -84.75 48.23 -94.19
C ASN A 23 -84.16 46.93 -94.78
N SER A 24 -83.11 47.01 -95.58
CA SER A 24 -82.44 45.85 -96.19
C SER A 24 -81.04 45.65 -95.62
N LYS A 25 -80.60 44.39 -95.47
CA LYS A 25 -79.19 44.09 -95.13
C LYS A 25 -78.27 44.79 -96.12
N LEU A 26 -77.34 45.60 -95.62
CA LEU A 26 -76.33 46.28 -96.42
C LEU A 26 -75.50 45.23 -97.16
N LYS A 27 -75.71 45.07 -98.47
CA LYS A 27 -74.91 44.20 -99.34
C LYS A 27 -73.86 45.05 -100.04
N LEU A 28 -72.61 44.88 -99.66
CA LEU A 28 -71.47 45.48 -100.35
C LEU A 28 -70.96 44.47 -101.37
N THR A 29 -71.06 44.79 -102.66
CA THR A 29 -70.71 43.89 -103.77
C THR A 29 -69.21 43.73 -103.96
N ASN A 30 -68.43 44.75 -103.59
CA ASN A 30 -66.97 44.71 -103.52
C ASN A 30 -66.52 45.34 -102.21
N VAL A 31 -65.80 44.60 -101.38
CA VAL A 31 -65.10 45.12 -100.20
C VAL A 31 -63.60 44.97 -100.47
N PRO A 32 -62.85 46.06 -100.72
CA PRO A 32 -61.40 45.99 -100.88
C PRO A 32 -60.73 45.42 -99.63
N VAL A 33 -59.60 44.75 -99.78
CA VAL A 33 -58.75 44.36 -98.63
C VAL A 33 -58.22 45.63 -97.99
N GLY A 34 -58.64 45.90 -96.76
CA GLY A 34 -58.34 47.17 -96.10
C GLY A 34 -56.92 47.26 -95.54
N THR A 35 -56.40 48.49 -95.43
CA THR A 35 -55.10 48.80 -94.80
C THR A 35 -55.23 49.00 -93.29
N SER A 36 -54.10 49.11 -92.57
CA SER A 36 -54.09 49.43 -91.13
C SER A 36 -54.66 50.82 -90.80
N ASN A 37 -54.73 51.74 -91.77
CA ASN A 37 -55.29 53.07 -91.61
C ASN A 37 -56.79 53.15 -91.95
N ASP A 38 -57.38 52.04 -92.38
CA ASP A 38 -58.78 52.03 -92.77
C ASP A 38 -59.70 52.16 -91.55
N SER A 39 -60.87 52.74 -91.77
CA SER A 39 -61.94 52.80 -90.77
C SER A 39 -62.98 51.74 -91.07
N ILE A 40 -63.38 50.99 -90.06
CA ILE A 40 -64.51 50.08 -90.18
C ILE A 40 -65.82 50.83 -89.89
N LEU A 41 -66.90 50.42 -90.53
CA LEU A 41 -68.24 50.89 -90.19
C LEU A 41 -68.77 50.04 -89.05
N VAL A 42 -69.00 50.64 -87.90
CA VAL A 42 -69.59 49.99 -86.73
C VAL A 42 -70.94 50.60 -86.44
N ARG A 43 -71.92 49.76 -86.14
CA ARG A 43 -73.21 50.23 -85.65
C ARG A 43 -73.13 50.37 -84.14
N GLY A 44 -73.29 51.59 -83.63
CA GLY A 44 -73.37 51.85 -82.20
C GLY A 44 -74.65 51.27 -81.58
N ALA A 45 -74.69 51.19 -80.24
CA ALA A 45 -75.89 50.80 -79.50
C ALA A 45 -77.08 51.75 -79.75
N ASP A 46 -76.79 52.99 -80.12
CA ASP A 46 -77.73 54.00 -80.62
C ASP A 46 -78.30 53.68 -82.02
N LYS A 47 -77.93 52.53 -82.59
CA LYS A 47 -78.30 52.05 -83.92
C LYS A 47 -77.77 52.91 -85.08
N ILE A 48 -76.90 53.88 -84.80
CA ILE A 48 -76.28 54.75 -85.81
C ILE A 48 -74.98 54.09 -86.31
N VAL A 49 -74.78 54.10 -87.63
CA VAL A 49 -73.52 53.61 -88.23
C VAL A 49 -72.49 54.72 -88.19
N LYS A 50 -71.35 54.46 -87.52
CA LYS A 50 -70.23 55.39 -87.38
C LYS A 50 -68.99 54.77 -88.02
N LYS A 51 -68.10 55.63 -88.54
CA LYS A 51 -66.74 55.20 -88.95
C LYS A 51 -65.86 55.17 -87.71
N LEU A 52 -65.22 54.03 -87.46
CA LEU A 52 -64.24 53.87 -86.38
C LEU A 52 -62.89 53.48 -87.00
N PRO A 53 -61.81 54.24 -86.76
CA PRO A 53 -60.48 53.87 -87.26
C PRO A 53 -60.03 52.56 -86.62
N LYS A 54 -59.41 51.68 -87.42
CA LYS A 54 -58.96 50.36 -86.95
C LYS A 54 -57.97 50.45 -85.78
N SER A 55 -57.16 51.52 -85.72
CA SER A 55 -56.25 51.80 -84.61
C SER A 55 -56.94 51.97 -83.25
N ALA A 56 -58.21 52.41 -83.23
CA ALA A 56 -58.99 52.55 -81.99
C ALA A 56 -59.47 51.20 -81.41
N LEU A 57 -59.45 50.12 -82.20
CA LEU A 57 -59.83 48.78 -81.76
C LEU A 57 -58.66 47.96 -81.21
N PHE A 58 -57.43 48.34 -81.58
CA PHE A 58 -56.20 47.61 -81.25
C PHE A 58 -55.16 48.53 -80.61
N ALA A 59 -55.60 49.55 -79.87
CA ALA A 59 -54.68 50.34 -79.06
C ALA A 59 -53.85 49.37 -78.21
N THR A 60 -52.52 49.49 -78.30
CA THR A 60 -51.56 48.65 -77.58
C THR A 60 -51.80 48.82 -76.09
N VAL A 61 -52.64 47.96 -75.51
CA VAL A 61 -52.75 47.87 -74.06
C VAL A 61 -51.41 47.30 -73.60
N PRO A 62 -50.63 48.02 -72.76
CA PRO A 62 -49.38 47.49 -72.25
C PRO A 62 -49.68 46.15 -71.57
N THR A 63 -48.85 45.14 -71.83
CA THR A 63 -48.99 43.83 -71.19
C THR A 63 -49.06 44.05 -69.68
N PRO A 64 -50.18 43.69 -69.02
CA PRO A 64 -50.36 43.99 -67.62
C PRO A 64 -49.30 43.24 -66.81
N ASN A 65 -48.70 43.92 -65.84
CA ASN A 65 -47.80 43.25 -64.91
C ASN A 65 -48.60 42.36 -63.94
N ILE A 66 -47.91 41.46 -63.23
CA ILE A 66 -48.54 40.52 -62.30
C ILE A 66 -49.39 41.23 -61.24
N GLN A 67 -48.96 42.39 -60.74
CA GLN A 67 -49.73 43.17 -59.77
C GLN A 67 -51.07 43.63 -60.37
N GLN A 68 -51.09 44.08 -61.62
CA GLN A 68 -52.30 44.51 -62.31
C GLN A 68 -53.23 43.33 -62.61
N VAL A 69 -52.69 42.18 -63.00
CA VAL A 69 -53.49 40.97 -63.25
C VAL A 69 -54.14 40.47 -61.96
N THR A 70 -53.39 40.43 -60.86
CA THR A 70 -53.86 39.92 -59.56
C THR A 70 -54.79 40.90 -58.84
N SER A 71 -54.55 42.21 -58.93
CA SER A 71 -55.42 43.23 -58.31
C SER A 71 -56.81 43.30 -58.98
N ALA A 72 -56.92 42.85 -60.23
CA ALA A 72 -58.19 42.71 -60.93
C ALA A 72 -58.95 41.41 -60.59
N GLY A 73 -58.44 40.59 -59.66
CA GLY A 73 -59.07 39.34 -59.21
C GLY A 73 -58.94 38.18 -60.19
N ASN A 74 -58.08 38.28 -61.21
CA ASN A 74 -57.83 37.17 -62.12
C ASN A 74 -57.08 36.04 -61.41
N ILE A 75 -57.50 34.80 -61.68
CA ILE A 75 -56.85 33.59 -61.17
C ILE A 75 -56.26 32.79 -62.34
N THR A 76 -55.17 32.06 -62.09
CA THR A 76 -54.59 31.09 -63.03
C THR A 76 -54.53 29.72 -62.39
N SER A 77 -54.91 28.68 -63.13
CA SER A 77 -54.70 27.28 -62.75
C SER A 77 -53.34 26.74 -63.19
N ASN A 78 -52.66 27.46 -64.10
CA ASN A 78 -51.32 27.13 -64.55
C ASN A 78 -50.27 27.73 -63.61
N SER A 79 -49.14 27.05 -63.48
CA SER A 79 -48.00 27.55 -62.69
C SER A 79 -47.45 28.85 -63.30
N ILE A 80 -47.04 29.77 -62.43
CA ILE A 80 -46.29 30.96 -62.83
C ILE A 80 -44.81 30.63 -62.66
N SER A 81 -44.05 30.67 -63.74
CA SER A 81 -42.63 30.31 -63.75
C SER A 81 -41.78 31.47 -64.23
N PHE A 82 -40.71 31.76 -63.51
CA PHE A 82 -39.68 32.72 -63.87
C PHE A 82 -38.38 31.95 -64.05
N THR A 83 -37.89 31.90 -65.29
CA THR A 83 -36.63 31.25 -65.62
C THR A 83 -35.56 32.31 -65.84
N ASP A 84 -34.43 32.18 -65.16
CA ASP A 84 -33.30 33.08 -65.35
C ASP A 84 -32.40 32.64 -66.52
N ASN A 85 -31.36 33.42 -66.79
CA ASN A 85 -30.39 33.14 -67.85
C ASN A 85 -29.54 31.88 -67.62
N GLN A 86 -29.59 31.29 -66.43
CA GLN A 86 -28.94 30.02 -66.08
C GLN A 86 -29.93 28.85 -66.13
N SER A 87 -31.12 29.05 -66.70
CA SER A 87 -32.17 28.03 -66.82
C SER A 87 -32.72 27.52 -65.47
N ARG A 88 -32.52 28.28 -64.37
CA ARG A 88 -33.13 27.97 -63.07
C ARG A 88 -34.52 28.57 -63.02
N THR A 89 -35.48 27.83 -62.47
CA THR A 89 -36.89 28.20 -62.51
C THR A 89 -37.46 28.41 -61.11
N SER A 90 -37.72 29.67 -60.75
CA SER A 90 -38.58 29.99 -59.61
C SER A 90 -40.03 29.85 -60.04
N ASN A 91 -40.87 29.22 -59.22
CA ASN A 91 -42.26 28.99 -59.61
C ASN A 91 -43.24 29.13 -58.44
N ILE A 92 -44.47 29.46 -58.82
CA ILE A 92 -45.64 29.45 -57.97
C ILE A 92 -46.61 28.44 -58.57
N ASN A 93 -46.89 27.36 -57.84
CA ASN A 93 -47.82 26.32 -58.24
C ASN A 93 -48.76 25.97 -57.06
N SER A 94 -49.72 25.08 -57.30
CA SER A 94 -50.67 24.67 -56.26
C SER A 94 -49.93 23.98 -55.10
N GLY A 95 -49.83 24.67 -53.97
CA GLY A 95 -49.24 24.15 -52.74
C GLY A 95 -47.72 24.29 -52.62
N GLN A 96 -47.05 24.96 -53.56
CA GLN A 96 -45.62 25.24 -53.45
C GLN A 96 -45.20 26.60 -54.04
N LEU A 97 -44.28 27.24 -53.33
CA LEU A 97 -43.53 28.41 -53.78
C LEU A 97 -42.05 28.06 -53.76
N VAL A 98 -41.38 28.16 -54.91
CA VAL A 98 -39.93 27.98 -55.03
C VAL A 98 -39.30 29.28 -55.48
N VAL A 99 -38.35 29.77 -54.68
CA VAL A 99 -37.53 30.93 -54.99
C VAL A 99 -36.07 30.50 -55.05
N PHE A 100 -35.47 30.55 -56.23
CA PHE A 100 -34.04 30.32 -56.42
C PHE A 100 -33.26 31.63 -56.29
N ASP A 101 -32.14 31.60 -55.57
CA ASP A 101 -31.13 32.66 -55.61
C ASP A 101 -30.30 32.52 -56.88
N ALA A 102 -30.24 33.60 -57.65
CA ALA A 102 -29.51 33.65 -58.91
C ALA A 102 -27.98 33.51 -58.75
N SER A 103 -27.43 33.61 -57.54
CA SER A 103 -25.98 33.68 -57.32
C SER A 103 -25.31 32.38 -56.90
N ASN A 104 -26.00 31.44 -56.24
CA ASN A 104 -25.32 30.40 -55.45
C ASN A 104 -26.04 29.04 -55.39
N ASN A 105 -27.01 28.77 -56.29
CA ASN A 105 -27.81 27.54 -56.29
C ASN A 105 -28.51 27.25 -54.95
N THR A 106 -28.78 28.28 -54.14
CA THR A 106 -29.65 28.15 -52.97
C THR A 106 -31.10 28.35 -53.38
N SER A 107 -32.01 27.70 -52.66
CA SER A 107 -33.44 27.91 -52.87
C SER A 107 -34.19 27.93 -51.54
N GLY A 108 -35.12 28.87 -51.40
CA GLY A 108 -36.19 28.80 -50.42
C GLY A 108 -37.38 28.07 -51.04
N ILE A 109 -37.86 27.01 -50.39
CA ILE A 109 -39.03 26.25 -50.82
C ILE A 109 -40.06 26.28 -49.70
N TYR A 110 -41.25 26.79 -49.99
CA TYR A 110 -42.43 26.50 -49.19
C TYR A 110 -43.20 25.38 -49.88
N LYS A 111 -43.41 24.25 -49.21
CA LYS A 111 -44.15 23.09 -49.77
C LYS A 111 -44.80 22.31 -48.63
N ASN A 112 -46.07 21.94 -48.79
CA ASN A 112 -46.79 21.06 -47.85
C ASN A 112 -46.62 21.50 -46.37
N ASP A 113 -46.86 22.79 -46.10
CA ASP A 113 -46.77 23.41 -44.78
C ASP A 113 -45.35 23.42 -44.14
N GLY A 114 -44.33 23.05 -44.91
CA GLY A 114 -42.92 23.12 -44.51
C GLY A 114 -42.17 24.26 -45.22
N LEU A 115 -41.21 24.84 -44.51
CA LEU A 115 -40.22 25.78 -45.04
C LEU A 115 -38.87 25.09 -45.15
N ALA A 116 -38.34 24.98 -46.36
CA ALA A 116 -37.06 24.36 -46.64
C ALA A 116 -36.07 25.37 -47.22
N PHE A 117 -34.83 25.31 -46.73
CA PHE A 117 -33.69 26.06 -47.25
C PHE A 117 -32.67 25.08 -47.80
N ASN A 118 -32.49 25.09 -49.12
CA ASN A 118 -31.49 24.26 -49.79
C ASN A 118 -30.23 25.06 -50.08
N LYS A 119 -29.07 24.44 -49.81
CA LYS A 119 -27.76 24.84 -50.32
C LYS A 119 -27.13 23.60 -50.96
N THR A 120 -26.19 23.77 -51.88
CA THR A 120 -25.56 22.67 -52.65
C THR A 120 -25.08 21.48 -51.80
N THR A 121 -24.77 21.71 -50.52
CA THR A 121 -24.25 20.71 -49.58
C THR A 121 -25.27 20.20 -48.56
N GLY A 122 -26.53 20.62 -48.59
CA GLY A 122 -27.53 20.17 -47.63
C GLY A 122 -28.87 20.92 -47.66
N THR A 123 -29.89 20.26 -47.11
CA THR A 123 -31.26 20.77 -46.98
C THR A 123 -31.58 20.95 -45.51
N TYR A 124 -32.05 22.14 -45.13
CA TYR A 124 -32.63 22.40 -43.81
C TYR A 124 -34.15 22.50 -43.93
N ASN A 125 -34.87 21.56 -43.33
CA ASN A 125 -36.33 21.54 -43.34
C ASN A 125 -36.88 21.95 -41.98
N LEU A 126 -37.71 22.98 -41.97
CA LEU A 126 -38.58 23.33 -40.85
C LEU A 126 -39.97 22.82 -41.19
N GLN A 127 -40.32 21.65 -40.64
CA GLN A 127 -41.64 21.06 -40.78
C GLN A 127 -42.12 20.56 -39.41
N PRO A 128 -43.42 20.69 -39.09
CA PRO A 128 -43.98 20.02 -37.93
C PRO A 128 -43.83 18.49 -38.07
N GLU A 129 -43.72 17.80 -36.95
CA GLU A 129 -43.64 16.34 -36.92
C GLU A 129 -44.90 15.73 -37.55
N ALA A 130 -44.76 14.59 -38.23
CA ALA A 130 -45.81 13.98 -39.05
C ALA A 130 -47.13 13.66 -38.30
N ASN A 131 -47.12 13.71 -36.96
CA ASN A 131 -48.27 13.48 -36.08
C ASN A 131 -48.56 14.66 -35.13
N GLY A 132 -48.03 15.86 -35.42
CA GLY A 132 -48.23 17.04 -34.58
C GLY A 132 -49.70 17.45 -34.50
N THR A 133 -50.19 17.80 -33.30
CA THR A 133 -51.53 18.35 -33.12
C THR A 133 -51.63 19.69 -33.85
N ALA A 134 -52.75 19.97 -34.52
CA ALA A 134 -52.97 21.27 -35.16
C ALA A 134 -52.80 22.40 -34.13
N GLY A 135 -51.83 23.29 -34.35
CA GLY A 135 -51.47 24.33 -33.39
C GLY A 135 -50.49 25.35 -33.97
N ASN A 136 -50.35 26.48 -33.28
CA ASN A 136 -49.40 27.53 -33.65
C ASN A 136 -48.03 27.20 -33.08
N TYR A 137 -47.11 26.74 -33.94
CA TYR A 137 -45.71 26.49 -33.55
C TYR A 137 -44.89 27.75 -33.78
N THR A 138 -44.43 28.37 -32.68
CA THR A 138 -43.52 29.52 -32.76
C THR A 138 -42.09 29.04 -32.65
N ILE A 139 -41.29 29.23 -33.71
CA ILE A 139 -39.84 28.99 -33.69
C ILE A 139 -39.16 30.32 -33.39
N ASN A 140 -38.66 30.48 -32.16
CA ASN A 140 -37.88 31.66 -31.78
C ASN A 140 -36.43 31.49 -32.25
N ILE A 141 -36.08 32.16 -33.35
CA ILE A 141 -34.70 32.22 -33.83
C ILE A 141 -34.00 33.39 -33.11
N PRO A 142 -32.92 33.15 -32.36
CA PRO A 142 -32.20 34.22 -31.66
C PRO A 142 -31.62 35.23 -32.66
N SER A 143 -31.60 36.51 -32.28
CA SER A 143 -31.04 37.61 -33.09
C SER A 143 -29.51 37.70 -33.09
N ALA A 144 -28.83 36.77 -32.40
CA ALA A 144 -27.38 36.72 -32.28
C ALA A 144 -26.78 35.59 -33.10
N ASN A 145 -25.53 35.77 -33.56
CA ASN A 145 -24.78 34.77 -34.29
C ASN A 145 -24.58 33.51 -33.41
N GLY A 146 -25.03 32.34 -33.86
CA GLY A 146 -24.88 31.09 -33.13
C GLY A 146 -25.43 29.88 -33.89
N THR A 147 -25.06 28.68 -33.45
CA THR A 147 -25.59 27.41 -33.96
C THR A 147 -26.95 27.14 -33.32
N LEU A 148 -28.01 26.97 -34.13
CA LEU A 148 -29.28 26.46 -33.65
C LEU A 148 -29.10 24.98 -33.27
N ALA A 149 -28.92 24.69 -31.98
CA ALA A 149 -28.83 23.33 -31.49
C ALA A 149 -30.24 22.70 -31.50
N LEU A 150 -30.48 21.82 -32.47
CA LEU A 150 -31.65 20.95 -32.46
C LEU A 150 -31.38 19.85 -31.42
N LYS A 151 -32.15 19.86 -30.34
CA LYS A 151 -32.07 18.88 -29.25
C LYS A 151 -32.44 17.50 -29.82
N GLU A 152 -31.45 16.67 -30.15
CA GLU A 152 -31.69 15.24 -30.27
C GLU A 152 -32.16 14.73 -28.90
N ASN A 153 -33.16 13.85 -28.89
CA ASN A 153 -33.80 13.30 -27.70
C ASN A 153 -32.79 12.62 -26.76
N THR A 154 -32.08 13.39 -25.95
CA THR A 154 -31.45 12.90 -24.73
C THR A 154 -32.56 12.88 -23.70
N VAL A 155 -32.92 11.68 -23.24
CA VAL A 155 -33.88 11.44 -22.17
C VAL A 155 -33.46 12.27 -20.97
N GLY A 156 -34.13 13.41 -20.77
CA GLY A 156 -33.99 14.18 -19.55
C GLY A 156 -34.76 13.45 -18.47
N ASP A 157 -34.06 12.61 -17.70
CA ASP A 157 -34.62 11.97 -16.51
C ASP A 157 -34.66 13.00 -15.38
N PHE A 158 -35.59 13.95 -15.51
CA PHE A 158 -35.84 14.97 -14.52
C PHE A 158 -36.64 14.35 -13.39
N ILE A 159 -35.98 13.98 -12.29
CA ILE A 159 -36.69 13.71 -11.03
C ILE A 159 -37.29 15.03 -10.56
N ASN A 160 -38.61 15.15 -10.68
CA ASN A 160 -39.39 16.27 -10.15
C ASN A 160 -39.71 16.01 -8.67
N ASP A 161 -38.86 16.49 -7.76
CA ASP A 161 -39.06 16.41 -6.30
C ASP A 161 -39.77 17.66 -5.73
N GLY A 162 -40.45 18.47 -6.54
CA GLY A 162 -41.27 19.58 -6.01
C GLY A 162 -40.52 20.69 -5.24
N ALA A 163 -39.20 20.64 -5.12
CA ALA A 163 -38.36 21.73 -4.63
C ALA A 163 -37.99 22.64 -5.81
N THR A 164 -38.38 23.92 -5.74
CA THR A 164 -38.23 24.94 -6.79
C THR A 164 -36.79 25.42 -7.02
N THR A 165 -35.80 24.61 -6.65
CA THR A 165 -34.40 24.87 -6.95
C THR A 165 -33.87 23.68 -7.72
N MET A 166 -33.47 23.90 -8.97
CA MET A 166 -32.78 22.93 -9.81
C MET A 166 -31.77 22.16 -8.96
N ALA A 167 -32.02 20.86 -8.75
CA ALA A 167 -31.03 20.02 -8.10
C ALA A 167 -29.74 20.11 -8.93
N PRO A 168 -28.59 20.39 -8.30
CA PRO A 168 -27.34 20.41 -9.03
C PRO A 168 -27.18 19.05 -9.72
N SER A 169 -26.69 19.07 -10.96
CA SER A 169 -26.52 17.92 -11.87
C SER A 169 -26.16 16.64 -11.10
N GLN A 170 -26.57 15.44 -11.53
CA GLN A 170 -26.24 14.15 -10.89
C GLN A 170 -24.80 14.09 -10.30
N ASN A 171 -23.82 14.69 -10.98
CA ASN A 171 -22.46 14.89 -10.45
C ASN A 171 -22.38 15.47 -9.03
N ALA A 172 -23.22 16.42 -8.62
CA ALA A 172 -23.16 17.01 -7.28
C ALA A 172 -23.68 16.08 -6.18
N VAL A 173 -24.67 15.22 -6.49
CA VAL A 173 -25.16 14.22 -5.54
C VAL A 173 -24.16 13.07 -5.41
N PHE A 174 -23.55 12.66 -6.53
CA PHE A 174 -22.46 11.68 -6.51
C PHE A 174 -21.17 12.24 -5.90
N ASP A 175 -20.83 13.51 -6.12
CA ASP A 175 -19.68 14.19 -5.49
C ASP A 175 -19.88 14.36 -3.98
N ALA A 176 -21.10 14.69 -3.55
CA ALA A 176 -21.43 14.78 -2.12
C ALA A 176 -21.39 13.41 -1.43
N LEU A 177 -21.63 12.32 -2.16
CA LEU A 177 -21.53 10.95 -1.64
C LEU A 177 -20.09 10.40 -1.74
N ALA A 178 -19.32 10.81 -2.75
CA ALA A 178 -17.93 10.41 -2.95
C ALA A 178 -17.00 10.87 -1.80
N ASN A 179 -17.38 11.90 -1.05
CA ASN A 179 -16.62 12.40 0.09
C ASN A 179 -17.09 11.87 1.46
N LYS A 180 -18.04 10.92 1.50
CA LYS A 180 -18.46 10.27 2.75
C LYS A 180 -17.72 8.95 2.93
N VAL A 181 -17.41 8.63 4.19
CA VAL A 181 -16.82 7.34 4.55
C VAL A 181 -17.85 6.23 4.33
N SER A 182 -17.50 5.19 3.56
CA SER A 182 -18.35 4.03 3.31
C SER A 182 -18.25 3.01 4.45
N LYS A 183 -19.22 2.10 4.52
CA LYS A 183 -19.20 0.95 5.45
C LYS A 183 -18.34 -0.20 4.92
N THR A 184 -17.93 -0.13 3.66
CA THR A 184 -17.21 -1.18 2.94
C THR A 184 -16.20 -0.56 1.98
N GLY A 185 -15.14 -1.32 1.65
CA GLY A 185 -14.08 -0.87 0.76
C GLY A 185 -12.85 -0.37 1.50
N ASN A 186 -11.74 -0.20 0.77
CA ASN A 186 -10.50 0.36 1.30
C ASN A 186 -10.54 1.88 1.07
N GLU A 187 -10.51 2.66 2.15
CA GLU A 187 -10.63 4.12 2.11
C GLU A 187 -9.47 4.81 2.82
N SER A 188 -9.07 5.97 2.31
CA SER A 188 -8.17 6.89 3.01
C SER A 188 -8.99 8.01 3.64
N ILE A 189 -9.01 8.06 4.98
CA ILE A 189 -9.81 9.02 5.73
C ILE A 189 -8.88 10.03 6.38
N ALA A 190 -8.92 11.29 5.95
CA ALA A 190 -8.10 12.38 6.49
C ALA A 190 -8.81 13.16 7.62
N GLY A 191 -8.01 13.91 8.39
CA GLY A 191 -8.46 14.78 9.49
C GLY A 191 -8.67 14.04 10.82
N GLU A 192 -8.72 14.81 11.91
CA GLU A 192 -8.96 14.28 13.26
C GLU A 192 -10.36 13.66 13.37
N LYS A 193 -10.44 12.41 13.85
CA LYS A 193 -11.70 11.70 14.08
C LYS A 193 -11.89 11.44 15.56
N ASN A 194 -12.84 12.16 16.14
CA ASN A 194 -13.22 12.01 17.55
C ASN A 194 -14.35 10.97 17.67
N PHE A 195 -14.02 9.78 18.16
CA PHE A 195 -14.99 8.75 18.49
C PHE A 195 -15.42 8.93 19.95
N THR A 196 -16.68 9.30 20.18
CA THR A 196 -17.22 9.53 21.54
C THR A 196 -17.51 8.24 22.32
N ASN A 197 -17.43 7.09 21.66
CA ASN A 197 -17.67 5.74 22.20
C ASN A 197 -16.54 4.79 21.78
N VAL A 198 -16.48 3.61 22.41
CA VAL A 198 -15.47 2.56 22.10
C VAL A 198 -15.58 2.12 20.63
N ALA A 199 -14.46 2.18 19.91
CA ALA A 199 -14.33 1.65 18.55
C ALA A 199 -13.86 0.18 18.60
N TYR A 200 -14.59 -0.69 17.89
CA TYR A 200 -14.23 -2.10 17.73
C TYR A 200 -13.65 -2.35 16.34
N PHE A 201 -12.44 -2.90 16.29
CA PHE A 201 -11.79 -3.29 15.04
C PHE A 201 -11.80 -4.82 14.92
N SER A 202 -12.43 -5.35 13.88
CA SER A 202 -12.37 -6.77 13.52
C SER A 202 -11.62 -6.91 12.20
N SER A 203 -10.56 -7.72 12.18
CA SER A 203 -9.97 -8.13 10.90
C SER A 203 -10.85 -9.24 10.29
N PRO A 204 -10.99 -9.29 8.95
CA PRO A 204 -11.50 -10.50 8.29
C PRO A 204 -10.62 -11.68 8.72
N SER A 205 -11.25 -12.78 9.10
CA SER A 205 -10.57 -14.01 9.50
C SER A 205 -9.63 -14.47 8.37
N GLY A 206 -8.32 -14.26 8.53
CA GLY A 206 -7.30 -14.77 7.61
C GLY A 206 -6.21 -13.79 7.16
N SER A 207 -6.31 -12.48 7.44
CA SER A 207 -5.24 -11.52 7.12
C SER A 207 -4.58 -10.96 8.38
N GLN A 208 -3.34 -11.39 8.66
CA GLN A 208 -2.58 -11.03 9.86
C GLN A 208 -1.93 -9.64 9.85
N HIS A 209 -2.30 -8.74 8.94
CA HIS A 209 -1.60 -7.46 8.80
C HIS A 209 -2.57 -6.29 8.59
N SER A 210 -3.31 -5.94 9.64
CA SER A 210 -3.87 -4.59 9.76
C SER A 210 -2.83 -3.72 10.47
N ASN A 211 -2.05 -2.94 9.71
CA ASN A 211 -1.15 -1.93 10.28
C ASN A 211 -1.97 -0.75 10.80
N ILE A 212 -2.54 -0.88 12.00
CA ILE A 212 -3.09 0.25 12.74
C ILE A 212 -1.89 1.03 13.31
N THR A 213 -1.50 2.13 12.65
CA THR A 213 -0.49 3.06 13.17
C THR A 213 -1.20 4.15 13.95
N LEU A 214 -1.38 3.97 15.25
CA LEU A 214 -1.83 5.02 16.16
C LEU A 214 -0.61 5.85 16.55
N MET A 215 -0.44 7.01 15.89
CA MET A 215 0.54 8.00 16.34
C MET A 215 -0.03 8.69 17.58
N ALA A 216 0.52 8.37 18.75
CA ALA A 216 0.12 8.97 20.01
C ALA A 216 0.66 10.41 20.12
N ASP A 217 -0.18 11.29 20.64
CA ASP A 217 0.24 12.57 21.19
C ASP A 217 1.11 12.36 22.47
N PRO A 218 1.75 13.41 23.01
CA PRO A 218 2.66 13.26 24.14
C PRO A 218 1.98 13.01 25.49
N PHE A 219 0.65 12.88 25.59
CA PHE A 219 -0.06 12.88 26.87
C PHE A 219 -0.84 11.61 27.22
N GLY A 220 -0.62 10.53 26.48
CA GLY A 220 -0.80 9.18 27.03
C GLY A 220 -1.79 8.33 26.26
N PHE A 221 -1.24 7.50 25.39
CA PHE A 221 -1.31 6.03 25.50
C PHE A 221 -0.32 5.49 24.47
N GLY A 222 0.81 4.94 24.93
CA GLY A 222 1.88 4.50 24.03
C GLY A 222 2.55 3.21 24.48
N PHE A 223 2.48 2.19 23.63
CA PHE A 223 3.65 1.37 23.29
C PHE A 223 3.70 1.20 21.78
N ALA A 224 4.40 2.14 21.12
CA ALA A 224 4.91 1.95 19.77
C ALA A 224 6.41 1.59 19.90
N ALA A 225 6.73 0.32 19.69
CA ALA A 225 8.09 -0.05 19.27
C ALA A 225 8.07 -0.05 17.74
N SER A 226 8.71 0.96 17.15
CA SER A 226 8.96 0.97 15.71
C SER A 226 10.09 0.00 15.40
N HIS A 227 9.81 -0.89 14.45
CA HIS A 227 10.70 -1.86 13.79
C HIS A 227 10.99 -3.15 14.59
N ASP A 228 10.34 -4.22 14.11
CA ASP A 228 10.56 -5.65 14.37
C ASP A 228 10.11 -6.24 15.73
N TYR A 229 8.78 -6.38 15.90
CA TYR A 229 8.00 -7.20 16.89
C TYR A 229 8.02 -6.72 18.37
N PRO A 230 6.92 -6.85 19.19
CA PRO A 230 6.00 -8.00 19.28
C PRO A 230 4.48 -7.66 19.36
N ILE A 231 3.64 -8.61 18.92
CA ILE A 231 2.20 -8.62 19.15
C ILE A 231 1.94 -9.00 20.61
N ILE A 232 1.41 -8.05 21.40
CA ILE A 232 0.92 -8.30 22.76
C ILE A 232 -0.50 -8.87 22.65
N GLY A 233 -0.62 -10.19 22.58
CA GLY A 233 -1.91 -10.87 22.63
C GLY A 233 -2.28 -11.24 24.07
N ASN A 234 -3.28 -10.56 24.66
CA ASN A 234 -3.91 -11.01 25.89
C ASN A 234 -4.92 -12.12 25.56
N LYS A 235 -4.48 -13.38 25.64
CA LYS A 235 -5.40 -14.51 25.79
C LYS A 235 -5.31 -14.99 27.25
N ASN A 236 -6.45 -15.02 27.94
CA ASN A 236 -6.62 -15.58 29.28
C ASN A 236 -5.87 -14.85 30.43
N ASN A 237 -5.75 -13.52 30.39
CA ASN A 237 -5.07 -12.69 31.40
C ASN A 237 -3.54 -12.88 31.47
N ASN A 238 -2.94 -13.52 30.46
CA ASN A 238 -1.50 -13.72 30.40
C ASN A 238 -0.87 -12.74 29.40
N PHE A 239 0.25 -12.14 29.81
CA PHE A 239 1.06 -11.29 28.95
C PHE A 239 2.11 -12.17 28.25
N SER A 240 2.04 -12.31 26.92
CA SER A 240 2.98 -13.13 26.16
C SER A 240 3.89 -12.29 25.27
N PHE A 241 5.20 -12.55 25.33
CA PHE A 241 6.21 -11.98 24.42
C PHE A 241 6.82 -13.11 23.60
N ALA A 242 6.96 -12.94 22.28
CA ALA A 242 7.60 -13.91 21.41
C ALA A 242 8.78 -13.28 20.66
N SER A 243 9.86 -14.05 20.49
CA SER A 243 10.99 -13.66 19.66
C SER A 243 10.59 -13.65 18.17
N GLY A 244 10.62 -12.47 17.56
CA GLY A 244 10.08 -12.21 16.23
C GLY A 244 11.00 -12.57 15.07
N LYS A 245 11.39 -13.83 14.91
CA LYS A 245 11.94 -14.31 13.61
C LYS A 245 11.07 -15.44 13.03
N PRO A 246 10.46 -15.26 11.84
CA PRO A 246 9.58 -16.26 11.22
C PRO A 246 10.24 -17.61 10.86
N SER A 247 11.56 -17.73 10.96
CA SER A 247 12.31 -18.86 10.41
C SER A 247 13.15 -19.65 11.43
N ALA A 248 13.11 -19.32 12.72
CA ALA A 248 13.79 -20.07 13.77
C ALA A 248 12.89 -20.16 15.00
N MET A 249 12.77 -21.37 15.58
CA MET A 249 11.95 -21.73 16.74
C MET A 249 11.52 -20.53 17.59
N SER A 250 10.25 -20.10 17.46
CA SER A 250 9.70 -19.00 18.24
C SER A 250 9.69 -19.36 19.72
N TYR A 251 10.63 -18.83 20.49
CA TYR A 251 10.56 -18.90 21.94
C TYR A 251 9.52 -17.87 22.40
N ALA A 252 8.50 -18.35 23.11
CA ALA A 252 7.48 -17.53 23.75
C ALA A 252 7.64 -17.59 25.27
N ALA A 253 7.58 -16.43 25.92
CA ALA A 253 7.48 -16.32 27.37
C ALA A 253 6.11 -15.77 27.74
N SER A 254 5.49 -16.32 28.77
CA SER A 254 4.19 -15.88 29.31
C SER A 254 4.37 -15.45 30.75
N LEU A 255 3.94 -14.25 31.10
CA LEU A 255 3.73 -13.83 32.49
C LEU A 255 2.31 -14.29 32.90
N ASP A 256 2.23 -15.26 33.80
CA ASP A 256 0.96 -15.65 34.41
C ASP A 256 0.63 -14.69 35.56
N ALA A 257 -0.45 -13.94 35.40
CA ALA A 257 -0.92 -12.97 36.38
C ALA A 257 -2.02 -13.54 37.30
N LYS A 258 -2.36 -14.83 37.19
CA LYS A 258 -3.37 -15.47 38.03
C LYS A 258 -2.96 -15.40 39.50
N GLY A 259 -3.83 -14.80 40.31
CA GLY A 259 -3.64 -14.69 41.76
C GLY A 259 -2.96 -13.42 42.25
N LEU A 260 -2.66 -12.45 41.38
CA LEU A 260 -2.22 -11.13 41.84
C LEU A 260 -3.38 -10.39 42.55
N THR A 261 -3.19 -10.09 43.84
CA THR A 261 -4.16 -9.33 44.67
C THR A 261 -3.81 -7.85 44.80
N ALA A 262 -2.72 -7.40 44.18
CA ALA A 262 -2.25 -6.01 44.19
C ALA A 262 -1.43 -5.69 42.94
N ASN A 263 -1.29 -4.39 42.63
CA ASN A 263 -0.42 -3.91 41.56
C ASN A 263 1.03 -4.33 41.81
N ARG A 264 1.68 -4.91 40.79
CA ARG A 264 3.09 -5.26 40.79
C ARG A 264 3.79 -4.55 39.63
N SER A 265 4.90 -3.89 39.91
CA SER A 265 5.79 -3.37 38.88
C SER A 265 6.96 -4.34 38.69
N TYR A 266 7.16 -4.79 37.46
CA TYR A 266 8.28 -5.64 37.08
C TYR A 266 9.27 -4.80 36.27
N ALA A 267 10.44 -4.51 36.85
CA ALA A 267 11.52 -3.84 36.15
C ALA A 267 12.42 -4.90 35.50
N PHE A 268 12.41 -4.97 34.17
CA PHE A 268 13.33 -5.81 33.42
C PHE A 268 14.67 -5.06 33.23
N PRO A 269 15.82 -5.77 33.26
CA PRO A 269 17.10 -5.14 32.99
C PRO A 269 17.12 -4.56 31.56
N ASN A 270 17.61 -3.34 31.43
CA ASN A 270 17.69 -2.59 30.15
C ASN A 270 18.97 -2.91 29.35
N GLN A 271 19.56 -4.08 29.58
CA GLN A 271 20.83 -4.51 28.97
C GLN A 271 20.62 -5.88 28.32
N SER A 272 21.42 -6.20 27.31
CA SER A 272 21.40 -7.53 26.70
C SER A 272 21.68 -8.61 27.76
N GLY A 273 20.76 -9.56 27.95
CA GLY A 273 20.92 -10.63 28.93
C GLY A 273 19.71 -11.55 29.02
N THR A 274 19.86 -12.66 29.74
CA THR A 274 18.78 -13.62 30.02
C THR A 274 18.00 -13.18 31.25
N VAL A 275 16.68 -12.99 31.11
CA VAL A 275 15.79 -12.90 32.28
C VAL A 275 15.58 -14.31 32.80
N ALA A 276 16.40 -14.71 33.77
CA ALA A 276 16.21 -15.96 34.47
C ALA A 276 15.36 -15.71 35.73
N LEU A 277 14.39 -16.59 35.97
CA LEU A 277 13.68 -16.64 37.24
C LEU A 277 14.73 -16.87 38.34
N SER A 278 14.67 -16.07 39.41
CA SER A 278 15.67 -15.98 40.48
C SER A 278 16.09 -17.34 41.04
N ASP A 279 15.22 -18.33 40.94
CA ASP A 279 15.36 -19.64 41.57
C ASP A 279 16.42 -20.52 40.88
N ASN A 280 16.87 -20.14 39.67
CA ASN A 280 17.90 -20.87 38.91
C ASN A 280 19.18 -20.06 38.65
N THR A 281 19.32 -18.87 39.25
CA THR A 281 20.51 -18.02 39.12
C THR A 281 21.29 -17.96 40.42
N VAL A 282 22.62 -18.04 40.32
CA VAL A 282 23.52 -17.80 41.46
C VAL A 282 23.74 -16.29 41.60
N ASN A 283 23.39 -15.74 42.75
CA ASN A 283 23.60 -14.34 43.10
C ASN A 283 25.04 -14.07 43.55
N LEU A 284 25.48 -12.82 43.45
CA LEU A 284 26.81 -12.37 43.93
C LEU A 284 26.90 -12.27 45.47
N SER A 285 25.78 -12.35 46.17
CA SER A 285 25.69 -12.18 47.62
C SER A 285 24.68 -13.12 48.26
N GLY A 286 24.83 -13.35 49.57
CA GLY A 286 23.93 -14.19 50.36
C GLY A 286 24.30 -15.67 50.32
N ASN A 287 23.82 -16.42 51.32
CA ASN A 287 24.03 -17.86 51.40
C ASN A 287 23.13 -18.57 50.37
N GLN A 288 23.72 -19.45 49.56
CA GLN A 288 23.01 -20.12 48.46
C GLN A 288 23.41 -21.59 48.37
N THR A 289 22.42 -22.45 48.08
CA THR A 289 22.63 -23.86 47.77
C THR A 289 22.63 -24.03 46.26
N ILE A 290 23.74 -24.50 45.69
CA ILE A 290 23.91 -24.65 44.25
C ILE A 290 24.03 -26.14 43.91
N GLY A 291 23.05 -26.68 43.19
CA GLY A 291 23.07 -28.08 42.73
C GLY A 291 23.81 -28.30 41.41
N GLY A 292 24.16 -29.56 41.13
CA GLY A 292 24.78 -30.00 39.88
C GLY A 292 26.30 -29.76 39.78
N ILE A 293 26.92 -30.33 38.74
CA ILE A 293 28.36 -30.17 38.47
C ILE A 293 28.64 -28.73 38.03
N LYS A 294 29.65 -28.10 38.63
CA LYS A 294 30.13 -26.76 38.26
C LYS A 294 31.57 -26.86 37.76
N THR A 295 31.76 -26.46 36.51
CA THR A 295 33.07 -26.41 35.86
C THR A 295 33.50 -24.96 35.77
N PHE A 296 34.57 -24.61 36.49
CA PHE A 296 35.21 -23.30 36.38
C PHE A 296 36.43 -23.45 35.47
N THR A 297 36.50 -22.64 34.42
CA THR A 297 37.60 -22.68 33.44
C THR A 297 38.76 -21.73 33.79
N GLY A 298 38.57 -20.87 34.80
CA GLY A 298 39.59 -19.97 35.33
C GLY A 298 39.96 -20.31 36.79
N GLY A 299 40.89 -19.52 37.35
CA GLY A 299 41.28 -19.66 38.76
C GLY A 299 40.13 -19.32 39.72
N ILE A 300 39.99 -20.11 40.78
CA ILE A 300 39.01 -19.90 41.86
C ILE A 300 39.74 -19.37 43.09
N TYR A 301 39.27 -18.25 43.62
CA TYR A 301 39.77 -17.68 44.87
C TYR A 301 38.70 -17.81 45.95
N SER A 302 39.02 -18.46 47.06
CA SER A 302 38.19 -18.48 48.27
C SER A 302 38.91 -17.74 49.39
N ASN A 303 38.29 -16.69 49.91
CA ASN A 303 38.81 -15.95 51.07
C ASN A 303 38.48 -16.63 52.40
N ASN A 304 37.68 -17.70 52.37
CA ASN A 304 37.21 -18.43 53.53
C ASN A 304 37.45 -19.94 53.38
N GLN A 305 37.00 -20.69 54.37
CA GLN A 305 37.05 -22.16 54.40
C GLN A 305 36.34 -22.79 53.18
N ILE A 306 37.05 -23.69 52.51
CA ILE A 306 36.43 -24.69 51.63
C ILE A 306 36.12 -25.91 52.52
N ASN A 307 34.97 -26.54 52.33
CA ASN A 307 34.57 -27.74 53.06
C ASN A 307 34.27 -28.86 52.07
N SER A 308 34.98 -29.98 52.17
CA SER A 308 34.71 -31.19 51.39
C SER A 308 34.45 -32.38 52.33
N PRO A 309 33.21 -32.91 52.39
CA PRO A 309 32.89 -34.07 53.23
C PRO A 309 33.72 -35.32 52.90
N ASN A 310 34.17 -35.43 51.65
CA ASN A 310 34.89 -36.59 51.13
C ASN A 310 36.40 -36.32 50.92
N GLY A 311 36.93 -35.23 51.49
CA GLY A 311 38.34 -34.84 51.33
C GLY A 311 38.65 -34.07 50.04
N TYR A 312 39.91 -33.72 49.86
CA TYR A 312 40.38 -32.92 48.71
C TYR A 312 41.17 -33.79 47.74
N LYS A 313 40.81 -33.68 46.45
CA LYS A 313 41.58 -34.19 45.32
C LYS A 313 42.04 -33.02 44.46
N PHE A 314 43.33 -32.94 44.22
CA PHE A 314 43.92 -32.04 43.24
C PHE A 314 44.50 -32.89 42.12
N TYR A 315 44.60 -32.35 40.90
CA TYR A 315 45.17 -33.08 39.77
C TYR A 315 46.34 -32.29 39.21
N ASP A 316 47.51 -32.91 39.20
CA ASP A 316 48.72 -32.37 38.60
C ASP A 316 48.72 -32.72 37.11
N TYR A 317 48.25 -31.77 36.30
CA TYR A 317 48.20 -31.91 34.85
C TYR A 317 49.59 -32.06 34.21
N ALA A 318 50.66 -31.54 34.82
CA ALA A 318 51.98 -31.63 34.24
C ALA A 318 52.53 -33.05 34.27
N ASN A 319 52.12 -33.84 35.28
CA ASN A 319 52.61 -35.20 35.52
C ASN A 319 51.55 -36.29 35.33
N ASP A 320 50.30 -35.92 35.03
CA ASP A 320 49.15 -36.84 34.91
C ASP A 320 48.98 -37.68 36.20
N LYS A 321 48.89 -37.00 37.35
CA LYS A 321 48.75 -37.61 38.67
C LYS A 321 47.71 -36.92 39.54
N GLU A 322 46.95 -37.71 40.29
CA GLU A 322 46.10 -37.22 41.38
C GLU A 322 46.93 -36.98 42.64
N LEU A 323 46.60 -35.89 43.33
CA LEU A 323 47.09 -35.48 44.64
C LEU A 323 45.91 -35.60 45.61
N GLU A 324 45.97 -36.53 46.56
CA GLU A 324 44.83 -36.83 47.43
C GLU A 324 45.23 -36.70 48.90
N PHE A 325 44.39 -36.01 49.69
CA PHE A 325 44.48 -36.01 51.14
C PHE A 325 43.41 -36.93 51.70
N ILE A 326 43.82 -38.04 52.30
CA ILE A 326 42.92 -38.99 52.97
C ILE A 326 43.17 -39.01 54.48
N GLY A 327 42.12 -39.34 55.24
CA GLY A 327 42.29 -39.75 56.64
C GLY A 327 43.11 -41.02 56.71
N TYR A 328 44.07 -41.08 57.63
CA TYR A 328 44.93 -42.25 57.81
C TYR A 328 45.29 -42.43 59.28
N ASP A 329 44.76 -43.49 59.89
CA ASP A 329 45.11 -43.95 61.24
C ASP A 329 45.24 -42.82 62.29
N GLY A 330 44.13 -42.13 62.54
CA GLY A 330 44.07 -41.00 63.49
C GLY A 330 44.76 -39.70 63.05
N GLY A 331 45.39 -39.70 61.86
CA GLY A 331 45.94 -38.51 61.21
C GLY A 331 45.56 -38.43 59.73
N PHE A 332 46.51 -38.08 58.87
CA PHE A 332 46.29 -37.93 57.43
C PHE A 332 47.45 -38.47 56.60
N ARG A 333 47.12 -38.86 55.37
CA ARG A 333 48.08 -39.27 54.36
C ARG A 333 47.86 -38.46 53.09
N PHE A 334 48.97 -38.01 52.53
CA PHE A 334 49.05 -37.38 51.23
C PHE A 334 49.52 -38.41 50.19
N LEU A 335 48.71 -38.60 49.16
CA LEU A 335 48.98 -39.50 48.05
C LEU A 335 49.34 -38.71 46.80
N TYR A 336 50.29 -39.24 46.03
CA TYR A 336 50.66 -38.73 44.71
C TYR A 336 50.61 -39.89 43.71
N GLY A 337 49.69 -39.83 42.75
CA GLY A 337 49.48 -40.90 41.79
C GLY A 337 48.96 -42.20 42.42
N GLY A 338 48.22 -42.11 43.53
CA GLY A 338 47.72 -43.25 44.30
C GLY A 338 48.75 -43.91 45.22
N LEU A 339 50.00 -43.42 45.25
CA LEU A 339 51.03 -43.89 46.17
C LEU A 339 51.15 -42.92 47.36
N PRO A 340 51.32 -43.41 48.61
CA PRO A 340 51.66 -42.55 49.73
C PRO A 340 52.95 -41.80 49.43
N ALA A 341 52.97 -40.49 49.64
CA ALA A 341 54.19 -39.68 49.57
C ALA A 341 54.57 -39.18 50.97
N LEU A 342 53.58 -38.77 51.76
CA LEU A 342 53.75 -38.27 53.11
C LEU A 342 52.60 -38.76 54.00
N SER A 343 52.90 -39.19 55.22
CA SER A 343 51.88 -39.58 56.19
C SER A 343 52.21 -39.09 57.59
N PHE A 344 51.18 -38.64 58.29
CA PHE A 344 51.18 -38.40 59.74
C PHE A 344 50.07 -39.27 60.32
N SER A 345 50.39 -40.20 61.20
CA SER A 345 49.39 -41.00 61.92
C SER A 345 49.65 -40.94 63.41
N SER A 346 48.58 -41.13 64.19
CA SER A 346 48.71 -41.15 65.65
C SER A 346 49.42 -42.41 66.14
N ASN A 347 49.32 -43.53 65.41
CA ASN A 347 49.91 -44.80 65.86
C ASN A 347 51.21 -45.17 65.14
N GLU A 348 51.51 -44.62 63.95
CA GLU A 348 52.75 -44.94 63.19
C GLU A 348 53.70 -43.73 63.05
N GLY A 349 53.29 -42.54 63.49
CA GLY A 349 54.12 -41.34 63.53
C GLY A 349 54.26 -40.65 62.17
N PHE A 350 55.50 -40.29 61.79
CA PHE A 350 55.79 -39.56 60.55
C PHE A 350 56.45 -40.47 59.52
N GLY A 351 55.89 -40.51 58.31
CA GLY A 351 56.38 -41.33 57.21
C GLY A 351 56.66 -40.51 55.96
N LEU A 352 57.83 -40.72 55.36
CA LEU A 352 58.16 -40.26 54.00
C LEU A 352 58.31 -41.47 53.09
N ASN A 353 57.72 -41.38 51.91
CA ASN A 353 57.75 -42.45 50.92
C ASN A 353 58.29 -41.89 49.61
N ASN A 354 59.18 -42.62 48.95
CA ASN A 354 59.60 -42.25 47.60
C ASN A 354 58.79 -43.00 46.54
N ALA A 355 58.91 -42.54 45.29
CA ALA A 355 58.23 -43.15 44.14
C ALA A 355 58.66 -44.61 43.87
N SER A 356 59.80 -45.04 44.42
CA SER A 356 60.30 -46.41 44.33
C SER A 356 59.75 -47.33 45.44
N GLY A 357 58.83 -46.85 46.28
CA GLY A 357 58.22 -47.62 47.37
C GLY A 357 59.12 -47.78 48.60
N GLN A 358 60.25 -47.08 48.67
CA GLN A 358 61.08 -47.03 49.87
C GLN A 358 60.45 -46.08 50.87
N GLN A 359 60.46 -46.47 52.15
CA GLN A 359 59.77 -45.76 53.21
C GLN A 359 60.75 -45.46 54.34
N PHE A 360 60.70 -44.22 54.83
CA PHE A 360 61.31 -43.81 56.09
C PHE A 360 60.21 -43.54 57.09
N PHE A 361 60.18 -44.28 58.19
CA PHE A 361 59.21 -44.10 59.27
C PHE A 361 59.89 -43.74 60.57
N LEU A 362 59.40 -42.66 61.18
CA LEU A 362 59.62 -42.36 62.58
C LEU A 362 58.46 -42.96 63.37
N ASN A 363 58.66 -44.18 63.89
CA ASN A 363 57.67 -44.82 64.74
C ASN A 363 57.61 -44.12 66.10
N THR A 364 56.48 -43.48 66.39
CA THR A 364 56.24 -42.76 67.66
C THR A 364 55.29 -43.48 68.60
N SER A 365 54.90 -44.74 68.32
CA SER A 365 53.87 -45.46 69.08
C SER A 365 54.17 -45.60 70.57
N ASN A 366 55.45 -45.61 70.94
CA ASN A 366 55.91 -45.74 72.33
C ASN A 366 56.33 -44.40 72.97
N VAL A 367 56.08 -43.27 72.31
CA VAL A 367 56.46 -41.94 72.83
C VAL A 367 55.37 -41.43 73.77
N THR A 368 55.54 -41.67 75.07
CA THR A 368 54.56 -41.30 76.13
C THR A 368 54.77 -39.91 76.73
N THR A 369 55.82 -39.19 76.31
CA THR A 369 56.19 -37.85 76.78
C THR A 369 56.81 -37.04 75.64
N ASN A 370 56.80 -35.71 75.73
CA ASN A 370 57.45 -34.84 74.75
C ASN A 370 58.95 -35.19 74.65
N LYS A 371 59.37 -35.75 73.51
CA LYS A 371 60.77 -36.03 73.19
C LYS A 371 61.19 -35.28 71.94
N GLU A 372 62.29 -34.53 72.03
CA GLU A 372 62.96 -33.96 70.87
C GLU A 372 64.00 -34.98 70.39
N GLN A 373 63.80 -35.55 69.20
CA GLN A 373 64.77 -36.46 68.59
C GLN A 373 65.57 -35.73 67.51
N LYS A 374 66.84 -35.44 67.80
CA LYS A 374 67.76 -34.81 66.85
C LYS A 374 68.52 -35.88 66.09
N PHE A 375 68.23 -36.01 64.80
CA PHE A 375 68.97 -36.88 63.87
C PHE A 375 70.15 -36.13 63.22
N ILE A 376 70.81 -35.24 63.95
CA ILE A 376 71.95 -34.45 63.45
C ILE A 376 73.17 -34.69 64.35
N ASN A 377 74.36 -34.84 63.75
CA ASN A 377 75.63 -34.88 64.46
C ASN A 377 75.98 -33.49 65.03
N SER A 378 77.10 -33.39 65.75
CA SER A 378 77.59 -32.13 66.33
C SER A 378 77.87 -31.03 65.30
N ASN A 379 77.96 -31.38 64.01
CA ASN A 379 78.13 -30.46 62.89
C ASN A 379 76.80 -30.09 62.20
N GLY A 380 75.65 -30.51 62.74
CA GLY A 380 74.33 -30.23 62.18
C GLY A 380 73.95 -31.08 60.96
N SER A 381 74.71 -32.13 60.65
CA SER A 381 74.48 -33.01 59.49
C SER A 381 73.83 -34.33 59.92
N ILE A 382 72.97 -34.90 59.07
CA ILE A 382 72.40 -36.24 59.34
C ILE A 382 73.55 -37.27 59.39
N PRO A 383 73.64 -38.11 60.44
CA PRO A 383 74.60 -39.20 60.53
C PRO A 383 74.63 -40.05 59.24
N VAL A 384 75.79 -40.18 58.62
CA VAL A 384 75.95 -41.00 57.42
C VAL A 384 75.97 -42.47 57.86
N ILE A 385 74.97 -43.24 57.44
CA ILE A 385 74.98 -44.70 57.56
C ILE A 385 75.78 -45.24 56.37
N ARG A 386 76.93 -45.84 56.62
CA ARG A 386 77.74 -46.45 55.57
C ARG A 386 77.14 -47.80 55.14
N LEU A 387 77.48 -48.24 53.93
CA LEU A 387 77.08 -49.56 53.41
C LEU A 387 78.09 -50.66 53.72
N THR A 388 79.28 -50.30 54.20
CA THR A 388 80.38 -51.22 54.47
C THR A 388 80.98 -50.96 55.85
N ALA A 389 81.38 -52.04 56.52
CA ALA A 389 82.07 -51.96 57.79
C ALA A 389 83.41 -51.23 57.66
N PRO A 390 83.83 -50.45 58.67
CA PRO A 390 85.21 -49.96 58.71
C PRO A 390 86.16 -51.15 58.71
N THR A 391 87.20 -51.07 57.88
CA THR A 391 88.16 -52.17 57.72
C THR A 391 89.03 -52.38 58.96
N SER A 392 89.14 -51.35 59.81
CA SER A 392 89.86 -51.40 61.08
C SER A 392 89.32 -50.35 62.06
N SER A 393 89.73 -50.44 63.34
CA SER A 393 89.39 -49.44 64.36
C SER A 393 90.00 -48.06 64.13
N ILE A 394 90.90 -47.91 63.16
CA ILE A 394 91.56 -46.66 62.80
C ILE A 394 91.24 -46.17 61.38
N ASP A 395 90.24 -46.77 60.74
CA ASP A 395 89.78 -46.37 59.41
C ASP A 395 89.25 -44.93 59.42
N THR A 396 89.40 -44.22 58.31
CA THR A 396 88.93 -42.82 58.19
C THR A 396 87.42 -42.75 58.09
N GLY A 397 86.82 -42.02 59.03
CA GLY A 397 85.38 -41.78 59.14
C GLY A 397 85.04 -40.32 59.39
N VAL A 398 83.75 -40.02 59.41
CA VAL A 398 83.18 -38.75 59.88
C VAL A 398 82.57 -38.99 61.24
N VAL A 399 82.85 -38.12 62.22
CA VAL A 399 82.29 -38.26 63.58
C VAL A 399 80.76 -38.33 63.51
N GLY A 400 80.21 -39.38 64.14
CA GLY A 400 78.79 -39.71 64.09
C GLY A 400 78.39 -40.64 62.94
N GLU A 401 79.29 -41.01 62.03
CA GLU A 401 79.04 -42.09 61.07
C GLU A 401 78.79 -43.41 61.80
N MET A 402 77.86 -44.18 61.24
CA MET A 402 77.51 -45.50 61.76
C MET A 402 77.52 -46.53 60.65
N TYR A 403 77.88 -47.76 60.99
CA TYR A 403 77.64 -48.94 60.17
C TYR A 403 77.08 -50.03 61.06
N VAL A 404 76.18 -50.83 60.53
CA VAL A 404 75.51 -51.87 61.28
C VAL A 404 75.53 -53.16 60.45
N ASP A 405 76.06 -54.23 61.02
CA ASP A 405 75.91 -55.59 60.47
C ASP A 405 75.08 -56.47 61.42
N ASN A 406 74.92 -57.76 61.09
CA ASN A 406 74.10 -58.68 61.86
C ASN A 406 74.57 -58.89 63.32
N ASN A 407 75.80 -58.53 63.65
CA ASN A 407 76.42 -58.83 64.95
C ASN A 407 76.92 -57.58 65.69
N PHE A 408 77.12 -56.46 64.98
CA PHE A 408 77.79 -55.31 65.53
C PHE A 408 77.26 -53.96 65.02
N LEU A 409 77.21 -52.99 65.93
CA LEU A 409 77.15 -51.56 65.65
C LEU A 409 78.56 -50.99 65.66
N TYR A 410 78.95 -50.34 64.57
CA TYR A 410 80.19 -49.58 64.44
C TYR A 410 79.83 -48.10 64.44
N TYR A 411 80.49 -47.30 65.29
CA TYR A 411 80.32 -45.86 65.28
C TYR A 411 81.67 -45.13 65.31
N CYS A 412 81.79 -44.11 64.47
CA CYS A 412 82.96 -43.26 64.37
C CYS A 412 82.86 -42.15 65.42
N TYR A 413 83.75 -42.17 66.42
CA TYR A 413 83.75 -41.19 67.52
C TYR A 413 84.89 -40.15 67.40
N SER A 414 85.85 -40.40 66.51
CA SER A 414 86.89 -39.48 66.05
C SER A 414 87.13 -39.76 64.57
N PRO A 415 87.55 -38.80 63.72
CA PRO A 415 87.75 -39.03 62.28
C PRO A 415 88.65 -40.21 61.89
N ASP A 416 89.45 -40.71 62.84
CA ASP A 416 90.40 -41.81 62.71
C ASP A 416 90.18 -42.91 63.75
N ARG A 417 88.99 -42.96 64.38
CA ARG A 417 88.65 -43.98 65.37
C ARG A 417 87.21 -44.47 65.25
N TRP A 418 87.09 -45.79 65.19
CA TRP A 418 85.83 -46.52 65.23
C TRP A 418 85.75 -47.36 66.50
N ARG A 419 84.57 -47.39 67.11
CA ARG A 419 84.23 -48.37 68.14
C ARG A 419 83.21 -49.33 67.57
N ARG A 420 83.38 -50.61 67.93
CA ARG A 420 82.45 -51.68 67.62
C ARG A 420 81.79 -52.15 68.91
N VAL A 421 80.47 -52.30 68.89
CA VAL A 421 79.67 -52.78 70.02
C VAL A 421 78.87 -53.99 69.54
N ALA A 422 78.86 -55.06 70.33
CA ALA A 422 78.08 -56.25 70.00
C ALA A 422 76.57 -55.92 70.11
N THR A 423 75.79 -56.44 69.17
CA THR A 423 74.34 -56.37 69.22
C THR A 423 73.79 -57.78 69.47
N ASP A 424 72.82 -57.91 70.39
CA ASP A 424 72.12 -59.18 70.55
C ASP A 424 71.12 -59.43 69.40
N SER A 425 70.46 -60.60 69.39
CA SER A 425 69.44 -60.93 68.38
C SER A 425 68.21 -60.01 68.39
N ASN A 426 68.07 -59.19 69.42
CA ASN A 426 66.98 -58.23 69.60
C ASN A 426 67.44 -56.78 69.37
N TRP A 427 68.66 -56.56 68.86
CA TRP A 427 69.26 -55.24 68.66
C TRP A 427 69.45 -54.41 69.94
N ASN A 428 69.51 -55.07 71.10
CA ASN A 428 69.93 -54.41 72.32
C ASN A 428 71.44 -54.19 72.28
N ILE A 429 71.85 -53.00 72.73
CA ILE A 429 73.24 -52.68 72.97
C ILE A 429 73.51 -53.05 74.43
N ASP A 430 74.18 -54.17 74.65
CA ASP A 430 74.76 -54.50 75.95
C ASP A 430 76.01 -53.62 76.12
N GLU A 431 75.93 -52.59 76.97
CA GLU A 431 77.10 -51.79 77.36
C GLU A 431 78.00 -52.52 78.37
#